data_AF-A0A2V6NL83-F1
#
_entry.id   AF-A0A2V6NL83-F1
#
_cell.length_a   1.000
_cell.length_b   1.000
_cell.length_c   1.000
_cell.angle_alpha   90.00
_cell.angle_beta   90.00
_cell.angle_gamma   90.00
#
_symmetry.space_group_name_H-M   'P 1'
#
loop_
_entity.id
_entity.type
_entity.pdbx_description
1 polymer ?
#
loop_
_entity_poly.entity_id
_entity_poly.type
_entity_poly.pdbx_seq_one_letter_code
_entity_poly.pdbx_strand_id
1 'polypeptide(L)'
;MFLTCIALSLVPTGAQAVATRTGQVTHVMLFWLKRPGNVDDQNFLRRALRTLRRVRGVNDMRIGRPLSVDRPVAEQSFDLGVVMTFRDREAL
;
A
#
# COMPACT_ATOMS: atom_id res chain seq x y z
N MET A 1 -32.37 -51.94 -2.61
CA MET A 1 -32.76 -50.67 -2.00
C MET A 1 -31.57 -50.13 -1.21
N PHE A 2 -30.58 -49.54 -1.89
CA PHE A 2 -29.41 -48.90 -1.26
C PHE A 2 -29.51 -47.40 -1.55
N LEU A 3 -29.88 -46.64 -0.52
CA LEU A 3 -30.05 -45.19 -0.60
C LEU A 3 -28.74 -44.53 -0.17
N THR A 4 -27.93 -44.09 -1.13
CA THR A 4 -26.71 -43.30 -0.90
C THR A 4 -27.06 -41.83 -0.64
N CYS A 5 -26.87 -41.37 0.59
CA CYS A 5 -26.95 -39.96 0.95
C CYS A 5 -25.71 -39.21 0.45
N ILE A 6 -25.87 -38.41 -0.61
CA ILE A 6 -24.87 -37.41 -1.02
C ILE A 6 -25.05 -36.20 -0.09
N ALA A 7 -24.15 -36.06 0.89
CA ALA A 7 -24.09 -34.86 1.72
C ALA A 7 -23.40 -33.73 0.94
N LEU A 8 -24.19 -32.80 0.44
CA LEU A 8 -23.70 -31.58 -0.22
C LEU A 8 -23.21 -30.61 0.85
N SER A 9 -21.92 -30.62 1.16
CA SER A 9 -21.32 -29.64 2.07
C SER A 9 -21.21 -28.28 1.37
N LEU A 10 -22.17 -27.38 1.64
CA LEU A 10 -22.02 -25.96 1.32
C LEU A 10 -20.89 -25.40 2.20
N VAL A 11 -19.73 -25.14 1.60
CA VAL A 11 -18.71 -24.29 2.23
C VAL A 11 -19.16 -22.84 2.05
N PRO A 12 -19.50 -22.11 3.11
CA PRO A 12 -19.84 -20.71 2.97
C PRO A 12 -18.56 -19.94 2.68
N THR A 13 -18.45 -19.43 1.45
CA THR A 13 -17.43 -18.44 1.07
C THR A 13 -17.78 -17.11 1.76
N GLY A 14 -17.54 -17.03 3.06
CA GLY A 14 -17.62 -15.78 3.80
C GLY A 14 -16.45 -14.89 3.40
N ALA A 15 -16.73 -13.74 2.77
CA ALA A 15 -15.73 -12.69 2.60
C ALA A 15 -15.28 -12.23 4.00
N GLN A 16 -14.07 -12.61 4.41
CA GLN A 16 -13.51 -12.10 5.66
C GLN A 16 -13.14 -10.63 5.44
N ALA A 17 -13.90 -9.73 6.06
CA ALA A 17 -13.49 -8.34 6.19
C ALA A 17 -12.21 -8.30 7.03
N VAL A 18 -11.12 -7.80 6.45
CA VAL A 18 -9.89 -7.53 7.20
C VAL A 18 -10.22 -6.46 8.22
N ALA A 19 -10.24 -6.84 9.51
CA ALA A 19 -10.43 -5.88 10.59
C ALA A 19 -9.33 -4.81 10.51
N THR A 20 -9.73 -3.56 10.35
CA THR A 20 -8.85 -2.41 10.55
C THR A 20 -8.36 -2.45 11.99
N ARG A 21 -7.05 -2.69 12.17
CA ARG A 21 -6.45 -2.69 13.50
C ARG A 21 -6.52 -1.26 14.04
N THR A 22 -7.30 -1.06 15.10
CA THR A 22 -7.36 0.22 15.83
C THR A 22 -5.95 0.64 16.22
N GLY A 23 -5.59 1.90 15.90
CA GLY A 23 -4.27 2.46 16.17
C GLY A 23 -3.32 2.50 14.96
N GLN A 24 -3.55 1.71 13.90
CA GLN A 24 -2.68 1.72 12.71
C GLN A 24 -2.58 3.11 12.08
N VAL A 25 -1.36 3.54 11.78
CA VAL A 25 -1.08 4.83 11.12
C VAL A 25 -0.63 4.60 9.69
N THR A 26 -1.26 5.28 8.73
CA THR A 26 -0.82 5.35 7.34
C THR A 26 -0.13 6.69 7.10
N HIS A 27 1.17 6.67 6.85
CA HIS A 27 1.96 7.85 6.51
C HIS A 27 2.15 7.93 4.99
N VAL A 28 1.72 9.04 4.39
CA VAL A 28 1.77 9.26 2.94
C VAL A 28 2.73 10.41 2.65
N MET A 29 3.70 10.18 1.76
CA MET A 29 4.65 11.18 1.30
C MET A 29 4.57 11.30 -0.22
N LEU A 30 4.57 12.55 -0.71
CA LEU A 30 4.65 12.88 -2.12
C LEU A 30 5.94 13.67 -2.36
N PHE A 31 6.72 13.26 -3.36
CA PHE A 31 8.02 13.86 -3.66
C PHE A 31 7.98 14.57 -5.01
N TRP A 32 8.33 15.86 -5.01
CA TRP A 32 8.63 16.64 -6.21
C TRP A 32 10.14 16.75 -6.35
N LEU A 33 10.68 16.18 -7.41
CA LEU A 33 12.10 16.26 -7.70
C LEU A 33 12.46 17.63 -8.25
N LYS A 34 13.69 18.08 -7.98
CA LYS A 34 14.21 19.33 -8.55
C LYS A 34 14.28 19.28 -10.07
N ARG A 35 14.46 18.08 -10.64
CA ARG A 35 14.34 17.79 -12.07
C ARG A 35 13.14 16.86 -12.27
N PRO A 36 11.92 17.39 -12.46
CA PRO A 36 10.72 16.57 -12.63
C PRO A 36 10.89 15.58 -13.79
N GLY A 37 10.44 14.35 -13.61
CA GLY A 37 10.54 13.27 -14.60
C GLY A 37 11.94 12.66 -14.78
N ASN A 38 12.98 13.19 -14.11
CA ASN A 38 14.34 12.66 -14.27
C ASN A 38 14.45 11.23 -13.70
N VAL A 39 14.72 10.26 -14.58
CA VAL A 39 14.71 8.84 -14.23
C VAL A 39 15.83 8.48 -13.24
N ASP A 40 17.00 9.10 -13.33
CA ASP A 40 18.12 8.83 -12.45
C ASP A 40 17.86 9.30 -11.03
N ASP A 41 17.30 10.51 -10.88
CA ASP A 41 16.89 11.07 -9.59
C ASP A 41 15.78 10.24 -8.95
N GLN A 42 14.78 9.81 -9.75
CA GLN A 42 13.73 8.91 -9.29
C GLN A 42 14.30 7.57 -8.83
N ASN A 43 15.24 6.99 -9.58
CA ASN A 43 15.87 5.72 -9.23
C ASN A 43 16.74 5.84 -7.97
N PHE A 44 17.48 6.94 -7.83
CA PHE A 44 18.25 7.25 -6.63
C PHE A 44 17.35 7.35 -5.41
N LEU A 45 16.31 8.18 -5.47
CA LEU A 45 15.36 8.34 -4.37
C LEU A 45 14.64 7.02 -4.04
N ARG A 46 14.21 6.26 -5.05
CA ARG A 46 13.58 4.94 -4.85
C ARG A 46 14.50 3.96 -4.12
N ARG A 47 15.80 3.95 -4.42
CA ARG A 47 16.78 3.10 -3.70
C ARG A 47 16.93 3.54 -2.24
N ALA A 48 17.04 4.85 -2.00
CA ALA A 48 17.09 5.39 -0.65
C ALA A 48 15.83 5.05 0.15
N LEU A 49 14.64 5.25 -0.41
CA LEU A 49 13.37 4.93 0.23
C LEU A 49 13.24 3.44 0.60
N ARG A 50 13.76 2.53 -0.23
CA ARG A 50 13.72 1.08 0.08
C ARG A 50 14.48 0.71 1.37
N THR A 51 15.45 1.51 1.81
CA THR A 51 16.17 1.24 3.08
C THR A 51 15.26 1.46 4.29
N LEU A 52 14.25 2.33 4.18
CA LEU A 52 13.29 2.61 5.25
C LEU A 52 12.43 1.40 5.61
N ARG A 53 12.31 0.40 4.74
CA ARG A 53 11.63 -0.88 5.04
C ARG A 53 12.22 -1.62 6.24
N ARG A 54 13.47 -1.29 6.61
CA ARG A 54 14.17 -1.91 7.74
C ARG A 54 14.02 -1.13 9.05
N VAL A 55 13.39 0.04 9.02
CA VAL A 55 13.15 0.84 10.22
C VAL A 55 12.17 0.09 11.12
N ARG A 56 12.50 0.00 12.40
CA ARG A 56 11.63 -0.63 13.40
C ARG A 56 10.31 0.13 13.46
N GLY A 57 9.19 -0.60 13.39
CA GLY A 57 7.85 -0.01 13.45
C GLY A 57 7.12 0.05 12.10
N VAL A 58 7.87 -0.02 10.98
CA VAL A 58 7.29 -0.11 9.64
C VAL A 58 6.69 -1.50 9.43
N ASN A 59 5.38 -1.56 9.18
CA ASN A 59 4.67 -2.81 8.88
C ASN A 59 4.60 -3.09 7.37
N ASP A 60 4.31 -2.07 6.55
CA ASP A 60 4.32 -2.16 5.08
C ASP A 60 4.82 -0.84 4.49
N MET A 61 5.41 -0.90 3.30
CA MET A 61 5.85 0.26 2.53
C MET A 61 5.72 0.01 1.03
N ARG A 62 4.97 0.90 0.38
CA ARG A 62 4.72 0.88 -1.07
C ARG A 62 5.26 2.17 -1.69
N ILE A 63 5.92 2.05 -2.83
CA ILE A 63 6.52 3.18 -3.56
C ILE A 63 6.02 3.15 -5.00
N GLY A 64 5.30 4.19 -5.41
CA GLY A 64 4.66 4.31 -6.72
C GLY A 64 4.99 5.61 -7.44
N ARG A 65 4.51 5.71 -8.67
CA ARG A 65 4.45 6.94 -9.47
C ARG A 65 3.00 7.43 -9.52
N PRO A 66 2.73 8.71 -9.83
CA PRO A 66 1.36 9.15 -10.07
C PRO A 66 0.72 8.30 -11.18
N LEU A 67 -0.57 8.00 -11.00
CA LEU A 67 -1.38 7.40 -12.05
C LEU A 67 -1.98 8.53 -12.87
N SER A 68 -1.74 8.53 -14.18
CA SER A 68 -2.37 9.48 -15.10
C SER A 68 -3.87 9.18 -15.21
N VAL A 69 -4.68 10.04 -14.60
CA VAL A 69 -6.14 10.00 -14.63
C VAL A 69 -6.69 11.35 -15.08
N ASP A 70 -7.72 11.33 -15.91
CA ASP A 70 -8.46 12.53 -16.30
C ASP A 70 -9.50 12.86 -15.22
N ARG A 71 -9.02 13.44 -14.12
CA ARG A 71 -9.86 13.93 -13.02
C ARG A 71 -9.36 15.31 -12.58
N PRO A 72 -10.19 16.37 -12.65
CA PRO A 72 -9.76 17.74 -12.37
C PRO A 72 -9.18 17.97 -10.97
N VAL A 73 -9.63 17.19 -9.98
CA VAL A 73 -9.21 17.33 -8.57
C VAL A 73 -8.05 16.41 -8.16
N ALA A 74 -7.54 15.58 -9.08
CA ALA A 74 -6.48 14.63 -8.76
C ALA A 74 -5.11 15.30 -8.80
N GLU A 75 -4.41 15.32 -7.65
CA GLU A 75 -3.02 15.74 -7.57
C GLU A 75 -2.12 14.68 -8.21
N GLN A 76 -1.40 15.07 -9.27
CA GLN A 76 -0.62 14.16 -10.13
C GLN A 76 0.76 14.73 -10.49
N SER A 77 1.15 15.88 -9.93
CA SER A 77 2.39 16.58 -10.33
C SER A 77 3.65 16.06 -9.62
N PHE A 78 3.49 15.18 -8.63
CA PHE A 78 4.61 14.54 -7.92
C PHE A 78 5.28 13.45 -8.75
N ASP A 79 6.57 13.20 -8.52
CA ASP A 79 7.33 12.16 -9.22
C ASP A 79 7.18 10.78 -8.58
N LEU A 80 7.15 10.74 -7.25
CA LEU A 80 7.09 9.52 -6.45
C LEU A 80 6.14 9.70 -5.27
N GLY A 81 5.27 8.71 -5.09
CA GLY A 81 4.41 8.58 -3.92
C GLY A 81 4.87 7.41 -3.05
N VAL A 82 4.85 7.60 -1.74
CA VAL A 82 5.18 6.56 -0.77
C VAL A 82 4.05 6.43 0.25
N VAL A 83 3.63 5.19 0.48
CA VAL A 83 2.65 4.85 1.51
C VAL A 83 3.32 3.90 2.47
N MET A 84 3.38 4.29 3.74
CA MET A 84 3.92 3.48 4.83
C MET A 84 2.83 3.21 5.85
N THR A 85 2.80 2.00 6.39
CA THR A 85 1.90 1.66 7.52
C THR A 85 2.73 1.33 8.74
N PHE A 86 2.27 1.83 9.89
CA PHE A 86 2.87 1.63 11.20
C PHE A 86 1.84 1.02 12.13
N ARG A 87 2.29 0.31 13.18
CA ARG A 87 1.37 -0.36 14.10
C ARG A 87 0.50 0.63 14.87
N ASP A 88 1.12 1.72 15.31
CA ASP A 88 0.60 2.74 16.18
C ASP A 88 1.33 4.06 15.91
N ARG A 89 0.95 5.11 16.64
CA ARG A 89 1.53 6.45 16.48
C ARG A 89 2.93 6.53 17.03
N GLU A 90 3.23 5.78 18.08
CA GLU A 90 4.53 5.71 18.72
C GLU A 90 5.58 5.05 17.83
N ALA A 91 5.16 4.16 16.92
CA ALA A 91 6.01 3.51 15.94
C ALA A 91 6.34 4.35 14.69
N LEU A 92 5.59 5.43 14.42
CA LEU A 92 5.84 6.36 13.31
C LEU A 92 7.04 7.27 13.63
#